data_AF-A0A3A9AD88-F1
#
_entry.id   AF-A0A3A9AD88-F1
#
_cell.length_a   1.000
_cell.length_b   1.000
_cell.length_c   1.000
_cell.angle_alpha   90.00
_cell.angle_beta   90.00
_cell.angle_gamma   90.00
#
_symmetry.space_group_name_H-M   'P 1'
#
loop_
_entity.id
_entity.type
_entity.pdbx_description
1 polymer ?
#
loop_
_entity_poly.entity_id
_entity_poly.type
_entity_poly.pdbx_seq_one_letter_code
_entity_poly.pdbx_strand_id
1 'polypeptide(L)' 'MTEKEMIQKNIEEFSRLQKYMILTQDKESAAYKEMYERYVDLKAILNASGVNLTELDRIKE' A
#
# COMPACT_ATOMS: atom_id res chain seq x y z
N MET A 1 -17.39 -7.04 10.48
CA MET A 1 -15.94 -7.18 10.28
C MET A 1 -15.26 -6.83 11.58
N THR A 2 -14.40 -7.71 12.07
CA THR A 2 -13.58 -7.43 13.24
C THR A 2 -12.40 -6.53 12.86
N GLU A 3 -11.78 -5.90 13.86
CA GLU A 3 -10.56 -5.12 13.66
C GLU A 3 -9.45 -5.93 13.00
N LYS A 4 -9.27 -7.20 13.41
CA LYS A 4 -8.30 -8.11 12.81
C LYS A 4 -8.58 -8.37 11.32
N GLU A 5 -9.84 -8.58 10.95
CA GLU A 5 -10.24 -8.77 9.55
C GLU A 5 -10.03 -7.49 8.72
N MET A 6 -10.23 -6.30 9.31
CA MET A 6 -9.94 -5.02 8.64
C MET A 6 -8.45 -4.86 8.38
N ILE A 7 -7.60 -5.09 9.38
CA ILE A 7 -6.15 -4.99 9.26
C ILE A 7 -5.63 -5.99 8.23
N GLN A 8 -6.10 -7.25 8.26
CA GLN A 8 -5.74 -8.26 7.26
C GLN A 8 -6.04 -7.77 5.84
N LYS A 9 -7.25 -7.26 5.58
CA LYS A 9 -7.62 -6.73 4.27
C LYS A 9 -6.75 -5.56 3.82
N ASN A 10 -6.42 -4.64 4.73
CA ASN A 10 -5.55 -3.52 4.42
C ASN A 10 -4.12 -3.98 4.08
N ILE A 11 -3.59 -5.01 4.75
CA ILE A 11 -2.28 -5.60 4.42
C ILE A 11 -2.31 -6.25 3.03
N GLU A 12 -3.37 -7.01 2.72
CA GLU A 12 -3.55 -7.64 1.41
C GLU A 12 -3.66 -6.60 0.29
N GLU A 13 -4.41 -5.51 0.52
CA GLU A 13 -4.53 -4.39 -0.43
C GLU A 13 -3.20 -3.66 -0.61
N PHE A 14 -2.49 -3.36 0.47
CA PHE A 14 -1.17 -2.72 0.43
C PHE A 14 -0.16 -3.55 -0.36
N SER A 15 -0.12 -4.87 -0.16
CA SER A 15 0.76 -5.77 -0.92
C SER A 15 0.40 -5.80 -2.41
N ARG A 16 -0.89 -5.86 -2.75
CA ARG A 16 -1.38 -5.89 -4.13
C ARG A 16 -1.12 -4.58 -4.87
N LEU A 17 -1.37 -3.45 -4.23
CA LEU A 17 -1.16 -2.13 -4.82
C LEU A 17 0.31 -1.90 -5.16
N GLN A 18 1.21 -2.21 -4.22
CA GLN A 18 2.65 -2.10 -4.45
C GLN A 18 3.11 -2.98 -5.62
N LYS A 19 2.53 -4.18 -5.80
CA LYS A 19 2.81 -5.02 -6.96
C LYS A 19 2.44 -4.32 -8.27
N TYR A 20 1.30 -3.64 -8.33
CA TYR A 20 0.90 -2.89 -9.53
C TYR A 20 1.80 -1.69 -9.78
N MET A 21 2.19 -0.96 -8.74
CA MET A 21 3.15 0.13 -8.84
C MET A 21 4.50 -0.34 -9.37
N ILE A 22 5.05 -1.45 -8.84
CA ILE A 22 6.33 -2.03 -9.30
C ILE A 22 6.27 -2.46 -10.77
N LEU A 23 5.12 -2.97 -11.23
CA LEU A 23 4.94 -3.42 -12.61
C LEU A 23 4.69 -2.27 -13.60
N THR A 24 4.40 -1.06 -13.11
CA THR A 24 4.11 0.10 -13.95
C THR A 24 5.39 0.82 -14.31
N GLN A 25 5.76 0.80 -15.60
CA GLN A 25 7.01 1.41 -16.08
C GLN A 25 6.94 2.95 -16.09
N ASP A 26 5.79 3.50 -16.48
CA ASP A 26 5.58 4.96 -16.51
C ASP A 26 5.13 5.48 -15.15
N LYS A 27 6.10 5.94 -14.36
CA LYS A 27 5.85 6.56 -13.04
C LYS A 27 5.22 7.95 -13.12
N GLU A 28 5.23 8.59 -14.29
CA GLU A 28 4.60 9.90 -14.48
C GLU A 28 3.16 9.80 -14.94
N SER A 29 2.71 8.60 -15.33
CA SER A 29 1.33 8.33 -15.71
C SER A 29 0.36 8.73 -14.59
N ALA A 30 -0.81 9.23 -14.99
CA ALA A 30 -1.90 9.51 -14.05
C ALA A 30 -2.25 8.27 -13.22
N ALA A 31 -2.21 7.08 -13.83
CA ALA A 31 -2.48 5.83 -13.13
C ALA A 31 -1.45 5.54 -12.01
N TYR A 32 -0.15 5.75 -12.25
CA TYR A 32 0.86 5.56 -11.21
C TYR A 32 0.68 6.57 -10.07
N LYS A 33 0.38 7.83 -10.39
CA LYS A 33 0.15 8.88 -9.39
C LYS A 33 -1.03 8.55 -8.47
N GLU A 34 -2.15 8.10 -9.05
CA GLU A 34 -3.31 7.61 -8.28
C GLU A 34 -2.96 6.40 -7.40
N MET A 35 -2.16 5.44 -7.91
CA MET A 35 -1.69 4.32 -7.11
C MET A 35 -0.78 4.76 -5.96
N TYR A 36 0.08 5.75 -6.19
CA TYR A 36 0.98 6.29 -5.17
C TYR A 36 0.21 6.96 -4.04
N GLU A 37 -0.80 7.78 -4.35
CA GLU A 37 -1.68 8.39 -3.35
C GLU A 37 -2.35 7.31 -2.48
N ARG A 38 -2.91 6.28 -3.12
CA ARG A 38 -3.53 5.15 -2.39
C ARG A 38 -2.52 4.38 -1.53
N TYR A 39 -1.28 4.26 -1.99
CA TYR A 39 -0.20 3.62 -1.24
C TYR A 39 0.13 4.41 0.03
N VAL A 40 0.20 5.73 -0.05
CA VAL A 40 0.43 6.62 1.09
C VAL A 40 -0.70 6.49 2.11
N ASP A 41 -1.96 6.50 1.67
CA ASP A 41 -3.13 6.33 2.54
C ASP A 41 -3.08 5.00 3.31
N LEU A 42 -2.86 3.89 2.61
CA LEU A 42 -2.79 2.57 3.23
C LEU A 42 -1.60 2.46 4.20
N LYS A 43 -0.45 3.03 3.85
CA LYS A 43 0.73 3.07 4.71
C LYS A 43 0.46 3.82 6.01
N ALA A 44 -0.22 4.97 5.93
CA ALA A 44 -0.60 5.75 7.10
C ALA A 44 -1.57 4.99 8.00
N ILE A 45 -2.61 4.37 7.42
CA ILE A 45 -3.60 3.57 8.15
C ILE A 45 -2.94 2.38 8.88
N LEU A 46 -2.07 1.64 8.20
CA LEU A 46 -1.40 0.47 8.77
C LEU A 46 -0.44 0.86 9.90
N ASN A 47 0.32 1.96 9.73
CA ASN A 47 1.17 2.49 10.79
C ASN A 47 0.35 2.95 12.01
N ALA A 48 -0.76 3.66 11.80
CA ALA A 48 -1.66 4.07 12.88
C ALA A 48 -2.30 2.87 13.61
N SER A 49 -2.43 1.74 12.91
CA SER A 49 -2.92 0.47 13.44
C SER A 49 -1.83 -0.37 14.13
N GLY A 50 -0.61 0.17 14.27
CA GLY A 50 0.52 -0.49 14.94
C GLY A 50 1.13 -1.65 14.15
N VAL A 51 0.88 -1.74 12.84
CA VAL A 51 1.47 -2.77 11.97
C VAL A 51 2.91 -2.41 11.67
N ASN A 52 3.84 -3.35 11.90
CA ASN A 52 5.22 -3.19 11.47
C ASN A 52 5.33 -3.36 9.94
N LEU A 53 5.71 -2.29 9.24
CA LEU A 53 5.81 -2.27 7.78
C LEU A 53 7.21 -2.57 7.23
N THR A 54 8.24 -2.83 8.05
CA THR A 54 9.64 -2.97 7.59
C THR A 54 9.82 -3.91 6.40
N GLU A 55 9.13 -5.06 6.40
CA GLU A 55 9.19 -6.06 5.31
C GLU A 55 8.02 -5.94 4.32
N LEU A 56 6.97 -5.18 4.69
CA LEU A 56 5.76 -5.03 3.87
C LEU A 56 5.87 -3.88 2.88
N ASP A 57 6.67 -2.86 3.22
CA ASP A 57 6.91 -1.69 2.38
C ASP A 57 8.07 -1.92 1.41
N ARG A 58 7.73 -2.02 0.12
CA ARG A 58 8.62 -2.40 -0.98
C ARG A 58 8.83 -1.27 -1.98
N ILE A 59 8.04 -0.20 -1.90
CA ILE A 59 8.21 0.96 -2.77
C ILE A 59 9.33 1.82 -2.20
N LYS A 60 10.48 1.76 -2.87
CA LYS A 60 11.62 2.65 -2.60
C LYS A 60 11.66 3.68 -3.72
N GLU A 61 11.02 4.81 -3.48
CA GLU A 61 11.28 6.03 -4.26
C GLU A 61 12.47 6.78 -3.66
#